data_AF-A0A6I9WP89-F1
#
_entry.id   AF-A0A6I9WP89-F1
#
_cell.length_a   1.000
_cell.length_b   1.000
_cell.length_c   1.000
_cell.angle_alpha   90.00
_cell.angle_beta   90.00
_cell.angle_gamma   90.00
#
_symmetry.space_group_name_H-M   'P 1'
#
loop_
_entity.id
_entity.type
_entity.pdbx_description
1 polymer ?
#
loop_
_entity_poly.entity_id
_entity_poly.type
_entity_poly.pdbx_seq_one_letter_code
_entity_poly.pdbx_strand_id
1 'polypeptide(L)'
;MKEFLEEIEETWKIKHGPEKEILQNYAEESKTFSIRYAFVLYMTWIFYCTTPVVITGIYTLLPTNETYSARFLFRLEHVLDVDKYFNLLMLVAFISVFYIISVPIAIDSMFILCTYHVCALFECIRYNMKRNTKREFHIAQAEYQGR
;
A
#
# COMPACT_ATOMS: atom_id res chain seq x y z
N MET A 1 -15.84 4.63 6.43
CA MET A 1 -14.68 5.12 5.62
C MET A 1 -14.77 6.62 5.37
N LYS A 2 -15.87 7.14 4.83
CA LYS A 2 -16.06 8.60 4.66
C LYS A 2 -15.95 9.37 5.98
N GLU A 3 -16.71 8.95 6.99
CA GLU A 3 -16.67 9.54 8.34
C GLU A 3 -15.26 9.58 8.93
N PHE A 4 -14.48 8.52 8.74
CA PHE A 4 -13.11 8.45 9.24
C PHE A 4 -12.16 9.41 8.49
N LEU A 5 -12.35 9.61 7.19
CA LEU A 5 -11.57 10.59 6.42
C LEU A 5 -11.91 12.02 6.83
N GLU A 6 -13.18 12.28 7.14
CA GLU A 6 -13.63 13.56 7.70
C GLU A 6 -13.00 13.81 9.07
N GLU A 7 -12.95 12.79 9.94
CA GLU A 7 -12.29 12.87 11.24
C GLU A 7 -10.77 13.15 11.13
N ILE A 8 -10.09 12.51 10.17
CA ILE A 8 -8.68 12.81 9.88
C ILE A 8 -8.51 14.28 9.48
N GLU A 9 -9.38 14.78 8.60
CA GLU A 9 -9.33 16.15 8.11
C GLU A 9 -9.56 17.17 9.24
N GLU A 10 -10.56 16.92 10.08
CA GLU A 10 -10.84 17.76 11.25
C GLU A 10 -9.68 17.74 12.25
N THR A 11 -9.14 16.55 12.54
CA THR A 11 -7.97 16.40 13.42
C THR A 11 -6.81 17.24 12.91
N TRP A 12 -6.56 17.24 11.60
CA TRP A 12 -5.48 18.02 11.00
C TRP A 12 -5.67 19.53 11.14
N LYS A 13 -6.92 20.01 11.14
CA LYS A 13 -7.25 21.44 11.33
C LYS A 13 -7.05 21.89 12.79
N ILE A 14 -7.37 21.02 13.75
CA ILE A 14 -7.38 21.35 15.19
C ILE A 14 -5.97 21.27 15.80
N LYS A 15 -5.11 20.39 15.27
CA LYS A 15 -3.82 20.08 15.89
C LYS A 15 -2.74 21.10 15.50
N HIS A 16 -1.98 21.57 16.50
CA HIS A 16 -1.00 22.64 16.33
C HIS A 16 0.34 22.33 16.99
N GLY A 17 1.40 22.98 16.48
CA GLY A 17 2.76 22.87 17.00
C GLY A 17 3.28 21.43 16.98
N PRO A 18 3.80 20.90 18.10
CA PRO A 18 4.46 19.59 18.15
C PRO A 18 3.51 18.43 17.81
N GLU A 19 2.21 18.54 18.08
CA GLU A 19 1.24 17.51 17.71
C GLU A 19 1.05 17.42 16.19
N LYS A 20 1.14 18.55 15.49
CA LYS A 20 1.06 18.60 14.03
C LYS A 20 2.29 17.96 13.39
N GLU A 21 3.46 18.17 13.96
CA GLU A 21 4.72 17.54 13.50
C GLU A 21 4.66 16.02 13.65
N ILE A 22 4.14 15.52 14.77
CA ILE A 22 3.90 14.07 14.98
C ILE A 22 2.96 13.54 13.90
N LEU A 23 1.82 14.20 13.66
CA LEU A 23 0.87 13.79 12.63
C LEU A 23 1.49 13.80 11.22
N GLN A 24 2.32 14.79 10.90
CA GLN A 24 3.04 14.87 9.63
C GLN A 24 4.03 13.72 9.45
N ASN A 25 4.83 13.42 10.47
CA ASN A 25 5.79 12.32 10.40
C ASN A 25 5.09 10.98 10.16
N TYR A 26 4.03 10.67 10.91
CA TYR A 26 3.25 9.45 10.70
C TYR A 26 2.54 9.41 9.34
N ALA A 27 2.07 10.55 8.83
CA ALA A 27 1.49 10.63 7.50
C ALA A 27 2.52 10.33 6.40
N GLU A 28 3.73 10.87 6.51
CA GLU A 28 4.83 10.58 5.59
C GLU A 28 5.30 9.12 5.64
N GLU A 29 5.37 8.55 6.85
CA GLU A 29 5.67 7.13 7.03
C GLU A 29 4.59 6.25 6.40
N SER A 30 3.30 6.55 6.65
CA SER A 30 2.18 5.81 6.07
C SER A 30 2.19 5.86 4.53
N LYS A 31 2.47 7.03 3.95
CA LYS A 31 2.59 7.22 2.50
C LYS A 31 3.75 6.41 1.94
N THR A 32 4.92 6.48 2.58
CA THR A 32 6.11 5.75 2.14
C THR A 32 5.89 4.24 2.21
N PHE A 33 5.27 3.76 3.29
CA PHE A 33 4.94 2.35 3.46
C PHE A 33 3.94 1.88 2.40
N SER A 34 2.85 2.60 2.17
CA SER A 34 1.85 2.27 1.14
C SER A 34 2.44 2.26 -0.27
N ILE A 35 3.31 3.23 -0.61
CA ILE A 35 4.01 3.26 -1.91
C ILE A 35 4.92 2.04 -2.07
N ARG A 36 5.70 1.70 -1.04
CA ARG A 36 6.59 0.53 -1.08
C ARG A 36 5.79 -0.77 -1.20
N TYR A 37 4.71 -0.89 -0.45
CA TYR A 37 3.80 -2.04 -0.50
C TYR A 37 3.22 -2.23 -1.91
N ALA A 38 2.63 -1.16 -2.48
CA ALA A 38 2.08 -1.19 -3.83
C ALA A 38 3.17 -1.52 -4.87
N PHE A 39 4.35 -0.92 -4.74
CA PHE A 39 5.48 -1.19 -5.65
C PHE A 39 5.87 -2.67 -5.64
N VAL A 40 6.03 -3.28 -4.47
CA VAL A 40 6.39 -4.71 -4.37
C VAL A 40 5.33 -5.60 -5.01
N LEU A 41 4.05 -5.30 -4.80
CA LEU A 41 2.96 -6.08 -5.39
C LEU A 41 2.88 -5.94 -6.91
N TYR A 42 3.02 -4.72 -7.44
CA TYR A 42 3.06 -4.51 -8.89
C TYR A 42 4.30 -5.15 -9.53
N MET A 43 5.46 -5.08 -8.89
CA MET A 43 6.66 -5.77 -9.36
C MET A 43 6.45 -7.29 -9.40
N THR A 44 5.87 -7.86 -8.34
CA THR A 44 5.53 -9.29 -8.28
C THR A 44 4.57 -9.68 -9.39
N TRP A 45 3.54 -8.87 -9.64
CA TRP A 45 2.61 -9.04 -10.76
C TRP A 45 3.32 -9.01 -12.11
N ILE A 46 4.22 -8.06 -12.35
CA ILE A 46 5.00 -7.98 -13.61
C ILE A 46 5.88 -9.22 -13.80
N PHE A 47 6.56 -9.69 -12.75
CA PHE A 47 7.37 -10.91 -12.83
C PHE A 47 6.51 -12.15 -13.15
N TYR A 48 5.35 -12.26 -12.52
CA TYR A 48 4.39 -13.32 -12.83
C TYR A 48 3.93 -13.26 -14.30
N CYS A 49 3.63 -12.06 -14.80
CA CYS A 49 3.17 -11.83 -16.16
C CYS A 49 4.24 -12.06 -17.23
N THR A 50 5.50 -11.76 -16.94
CA THR A 50 6.61 -11.91 -17.90
C THR A 50 7.07 -13.37 -18.04
N THR A 51 6.90 -14.19 -17.01
CA THR A 51 7.27 -15.62 -17.01
C THR A 51 6.75 -16.40 -18.24
N PRO A 52 5.43 -16.40 -18.59
CA PRO A 52 4.94 -17.11 -19.78
C PRO A 52 5.42 -16.50 -21.10
N VAL A 53 5.63 -15.19 -21.16
CA VAL A 53 6.10 -14.49 -22.37
C VAL A 53 7.55 -14.89 -22.66
N VAL A 54 8.39 -14.90 -21.63
CA VAL A 54 9.80 -15.32 -21.72
C VAL A 54 9.89 -16.78 -22.13
N ILE A 55 9.10 -17.67 -21.51
CA ILE A 55 9.03 -19.08 -21.86
C ILE A 55 8.66 -19.26 -23.34
N THR A 56 7.56 -18.63 -23.79
CA THR A 56 7.10 -18.71 -25.18
C THR A 56 8.18 -18.19 -26.16
N GLY A 57 8.83 -17.08 -25.83
CA GLY A 57 9.91 -16.50 -26.62
C GLY A 57 11.12 -17.43 -26.77
N ILE A 58 11.58 -18.04 -25.67
CA ILE A 58 12.69 -19.01 -25.68
C ILE A 58 12.35 -20.20 -26.59
N TYR A 59 11.16 -20.78 -26.46
CA TYR A 59 10.75 -21.93 -27.26
C TYR A 59 10.55 -21.61 -28.75
N THR A 60 10.24 -20.36 -29.10
CA THR A 60 10.14 -19.92 -30.51
C THR A 60 11.52 -19.79 -31.16
N LEU A 61 12.55 -19.45 -30.37
CA LEU A 61 13.93 -19.27 -30.84
C LEU A 61 14.70 -20.60 -30.90
N LEU A 62 14.35 -21.60 -30.07
CA LEU A 62 14.92 -22.94 -30.16
C LEU A 62 14.22 -23.76 -31.25
N PRO A 63 14.95 -24.36 -32.20
CA PRO A 63 14.39 -25.21 -33.26
C PRO A 63 14.04 -26.58 -32.68
N THR A 64 13.02 -26.63 -31.83
CA THR A 64 12.58 -27.88 -31.19
C THR A 64 11.41 -28.42 -32.00
N ASN A 65 11.60 -29.56 -32.66
CA ASN A 65 10.68 -30.19 -33.61
C ASN A 65 9.43 -30.82 -32.94
N GLU A 66 9.05 -30.33 -31.76
CA GLU A 66 7.98 -30.84 -30.91
C GLU A 66 6.86 -29.80 -30.88
N THR A 67 5.64 -30.22 -31.20
CA THR A 67 4.43 -29.39 -31.25
C THR A 67 4.02 -28.99 -29.83
N TYR A 68 4.70 -28.01 -29.25
CA TYR A 68 4.38 -27.54 -27.91
C TYR A 68 3.13 -26.64 -27.99
N SER A 69 1.97 -27.16 -27.57
CA SER A 69 0.77 -26.34 -27.38
C SER A 69 1.11 -25.26 -26.36
N ALA A 70 1.09 -23.98 -26.77
CA ALA A 70 1.39 -22.85 -25.91
C ALA A 70 0.52 -22.93 -24.63
N ARG A 71 1.12 -23.36 -23.52
CA ARG A 71 0.41 -23.49 -22.23
C ARG A 71 0.19 -22.08 -21.68
N PHE A 72 -0.97 -21.54 -22.00
CA PHE A 72 -1.56 -20.38 -21.37
C PHE A 72 -1.42 -20.48 -19.83
N LEU A 73 -1.10 -19.37 -19.14
CA LEU A 73 -1.03 -19.33 -17.65
C LEU A 73 -2.35 -19.76 -17.00
N PHE A 74 -3.45 -19.56 -17.71
CA PHE A 74 -4.79 -20.03 -17.35
C PHE A 74 -5.20 -21.11 -18.35
N ARG A 75 -5.41 -22.35 -17.90
CA ARG A 75 -5.99 -23.40 -18.74
C ARG A 75 -7.45 -23.02 -19.06
N LEU A 76 -7.65 -22.18 -20.07
CA LEU A 76 -8.95 -21.84 -20.62
C LEU A 76 -9.35 -22.98 -21.55
N GLU A 77 -9.95 -24.02 -20.97
CA GLU A 77 -10.73 -24.98 -21.75
C GLU A 77 -11.96 -24.25 -22.30
N HIS A 78 -12.14 -24.32 -23.63
CA HIS A 78 -13.37 -24.14 -24.40
C HIS A 78 -13.65 -22.87 -25.25
N VAL A 79 -14.12 -23.17 -26.47
CA VAL A 79 -14.88 -22.43 -27.51
C VAL A 79 -14.10 -21.57 -28.53
N LEU A 80 -12.99 -20.91 -28.15
CA LEU A 80 -12.25 -20.03 -29.06
C LEU A 80 -10.89 -20.60 -29.45
N ASP A 81 -10.49 -20.37 -30.71
CA ASP A 81 -9.20 -20.80 -31.26
C ASP A 81 -8.06 -20.01 -30.60
N VAL A 82 -7.53 -20.58 -29.51
CA VAL A 82 -6.61 -19.91 -28.58
C VAL A 82 -5.32 -19.48 -29.28
N ASP A 83 -4.87 -20.26 -30.26
CA ASP A 83 -3.66 -19.97 -31.04
C ASP A 83 -3.82 -18.73 -31.93
N LYS A 84 -5.03 -18.48 -32.44
CA LYS A 84 -5.33 -17.31 -33.30
C LYS A 84 -5.44 -16.01 -32.52
N TYR A 85 -5.97 -16.06 -31.31
CA TYR A 85 -6.25 -14.87 -30.47
C TYR A 85 -5.30 -14.73 -29.27
N PHE A 86 -4.23 -15.52 -29.22
CA PHE A 86 -3.32 -15.63 -28.09
C PHE A 86 -2.87 -14.27 -27.52
N ASN A 87 -2.37 -13.38 -28.37
CA ASN A 87 -1.89 -12.06 -27.96
C ASN A 87 -3.00 -11.18 -27.37
N LEU A 88 -4.20 -11.23 -27.96
CA LEU A 88 -5.35 -10.45 -27.49
C LEU A 88 -5.84 -10.97 -26.13
N LEU A 89 -5.96 -12.29 -25.99
CA LEU A 89 -6.43 -12.92 -24.76
C LEU A 89 -5.43 -12.71 -23.61
N MET A 90 -4.14 -12.74 -23.91
CA MET A 90 -3.08 -12.45 -22.94
C MET A 90 -3.11 -10.99 -22.48
N LEU A 91 -3.32 -10.04 -23.40
CA LEU A 91 -3.47 -8.63 -23.06
C LEU A 91 -4.67 -8.39 -22.12
N VAL A 92 -5.82 -8.99 -22.45
CA VAL A 92 -7.03 -8.90 -21.60
C VAL A 92 -6.79 -9.53 -20.23
N ALA A 93 -6.09 -10.67 -20.16
CA ALA A 93 -5.73 -11.31 -18.91
C ALA A 93 -4.82 -10.41 -18.05
N PHE A 94 -3.81 -9.75 -18.64
CA PHE A 94 -2.96 -8.81 -17.90
C PHE A 94 -3.74 -7.62 -17.35
N ILE A 95 -4.61 -7.02 -18.17
CA ILE A 95 -5.45 -5.90 -17.73
C ILE A 95 -6.40 -6.35 -16.62
N SER A 96 -7.00 -7.53 -16.73
CA SER A 96 -7.89 -8.10 -15.71
C SER A 96 -7.17 -8.30 -14.37
N VAL A 97 -6.00 -8.94 -14.39
CA VAL A 97 -5.21 -9.19 -13.18
C VAL A 97 -4.72 -7.86 -12.56
N PHE A 98 -4.38 -6.86 -13.37
CA PHE A 98 -4.06 -5.52 -12.87
C PHE A 98 -5.19 -4.96 -12.02
N TYR A 99 -6.43 -4.95 -12.53
CA TYR A 99 -7.58 -4.45 -11.77
C TYR A 99 -7.86 -5.29 -10.51
N ILE A 100 -7.73 -6.62 -10.59
CA ILE A 100 -7.92 -7.52 -9.46
C ILE A 100 -6.93 -7.21 -8.32
N ILE A 101 -5.69 -6.85 -8.64
CA ILE A 101 -4.64 -6.52 -7.66
C ILE A 101 -4.75 -5.06 -7.18
N SER A 102 -5.17 -4.12 -8.04
CA SER A 102 -5.30 -2.71 -7.67
C SER A 102 -6.37 -2.45 -6.60
N VAL A 103 -7.48 -3.20 -6.61
CA VAL A 103 -8.55 -3.07 -5.61
C VAL A 103 -8.07 -3.37 -4.17
N PRO A 104 -7.48 -4.54 -3.87
CA PRO A 104 -6.97 -4.82 -2.52
C PRO A 104 -5.83 -3.88 -2.14
N ILE A 105 -4.93 -3.49 -3.07
CA ILE A 105 -3.89 -2.48 -2.79
C ILE A 105 -4.52 -1.17 -2.29
N ALA A 106 -5.60 -0.71 -2.93
CA ALA A 106 -6.27 0.50 -2.51
C ALA A 106 -6.91 0.36 -1.12
N ILE A 107 -7.55 -0.78 -0.84
CA ILE A 107 -8.16 -1.07 0.46
C ILE A 107 -7.08 -1.14 1.56
N ASP A 108 -6.00 -1.87 1.33
CA ASP A 108 -4.88 -2.01 2.26
C ASP A 108 -4.20 -0.67 2.52
N SER A 109 -3.99 0.14 1.47
CA SER A 109 -3.40 1.47 1.60
C SER A 109 -4.25 2.40 2.46
N MET A 110 -5.58 2.31 2.33
CA MET A 110 -6.50 3.03 3.22
C MET A 110 -6.41 2.51 4.66
N PHE A 111 -6.37 1.20 4.86
CA PHE A 111 -6.23 0.62 6.19
C PHE A 111 -4.91 1.00 6.88
N ILE A 112 -3.81 1.03 6.13
CA ILE A 112 -2.50 1.53 6.57
C ILE A 112 -2.64 2.98 7.03
N LEU A 113 -3.21 3.86 6.20
CA LEU A 113 -3.41 5.26 6.56
C LEU A 113 -4.19 5.40 7.87
N CYS A 114 -5.30 4.67 8.02
CA CYS A 114 -6.11 4.70 9.23
C CYS A 114 -5.33 4.25 10.46
N THR A 115 -4.58 3.15 10.34
CA THR A 115 -3.78 2.60 11.44
C THR A 115 -2.70 3.59 11.88
N TYR A 116 -1.97 4.17 10.92
CA TYR A 116 -0.95 5.17 11.22
C TYR A 116 -1.52 6.44 11.83
N HIS A 117 -2.69 6.90 11.38
CA HIS A 117 -3.37 8.05 11.97
C HIS A 117 -3.74 7.82 13.44
N VAL A 118 -4.31 6.65 13.76
CA VAL A 118 -4.64 6.28 15.15
C VAL A 118 -3.38 6.19 16.01
N CYS A 119 -2.30 5.58 15.50
CA CYS A 119 -1.01 5.55 16.19
C CYS A 119 -0.45 6.95 16.45
N ALA A 120 -0.57 7.86 15.49
CA ALA A 120 -0.14 9.26 15.64
C ALA A 120 -0.94 9.98 16.73
N LEU A 121 -2.25 9.74 16.82
CA LEU A 121 -3.10 10.28 17.88
C LEU A 121 -2.67 9.78 19.27
N PHE A 122 -2.37 8.49 19.41
CA PHE A 122 -1.84 7.94 20.67
C PHE A 122 -0.50 8.56 21.04
N GLU A 123 0.37 8.81 20.06
CA GLU A 123 1.66 9.47 20.28
C GLU A 123 1.48 10.94 20.71
N CYS A 124 0.53 11.66 20.12
CA CYS A 124 0.15 13.00 20.56
C CYS A 124 -0.35 13.01 22.02
N ILE A 125 -1.19 12.05 22.40
CA ILE A 125 -1.67 11.91 23.80
C ILE A 125 -0.48 11.65 24.74
N ARG A 126 0.42 10.74 24.36
CA ARG A 126 1.64 10.44 25.12
C ARG A 126 2.53 11.67 25.30
N TYR A 127 2.71 12.46 24.24
CA TYR A 127 3.46 13.71 24.27
C TYR A 127 2.84 14.71 25.26
N ASN A 128 1.53 14.92 25.18
CA ASN A 128 0.81 15.84 26.06
C ASN A 128 0.85 15.43 27.53
N MET A 129 0.68 14.15 27.82
CA MET A 129 0.75 13.62 29.19
C MET A 129 2.14 13.88 29.81
N LYS A 130 3.21 13.61 29.06
CA LYS A 130 4.59 13.89 29.51
C LYS A 130 4.83 15.38 29.72
N ARG A 131 4.30 16.23 28.84
CA ARG A 131 4.41 17.70 28.94
C ARG A 131 3.71 18.23 30.18
N ASN A 132 2.48 17.77 30.45
CA ASN A 132 1.70 18.20 31.62
C ASN A 132 2.37 17.76 32.92
N THR A 133 2.82 16.50 32.99
CA THR A 133 3.56 15.98 34.16
C THR A 133 4.80 16.83 34.46
N LYS A 134 5.63 17.12 33.43
CA LYS A 134 6.81 17.98 33.61
C LYS A 134 6.45 19.38 34.10
N ARG A 135 5.37 19.97 33.56
CA ARG A 135 4.89 21.29 33.96
C ARG A 135 4.47 21.30 35.43
N GLU A 136 3.76 20.28 35.91
CA GLU A 136 3.37 20.15 37.31
C GLU A 136 4.59 20.07 38.24
N PHE A 137 5.62 19.28 37.88
CA PHE A 137 6.87 19.23 38.62
C PHE A 137 7.59 20.59 38.68
N HIS A 138 7.65 21.33 37.57
CA HIS A 138 8.25 22.66 37.54
C HIS A 138 7.49 23.68 38.40
N ILE A 139 6.16 23.63 38.42
CA ILE A 139 5.33 24.49 39.27
C ILE A 139 5.57 24.19 40.75
N ALA A 140 5.56 22.90 41.14
CA ALA A 140 5.82 22.49 42.51
C ALA A 140 7.22 22.92 43.00
N GLN A 141 8.23 22.85 42.13
CA GLN A 141 9.59 23.29 42.45
C GLN A 141 9.69 24.82 42.60
N ALA A 142 8.99 25.58 41.77
CA ALA A 142 8.95 27.04 41.86
C ALA A 142 8.25 27.52 43.14
N GLU A 143 7.15 26.85 43.56
CA GLU A 143 6.48 27.14 44.84
C GLU A 143 7.35 26.81 46.06
N TYR A 144 8.20 25.79 45.96
CA TYR A 144 9.14 25.42 47.02
C TYR A 144 10.30 26.42 47.13
N GLN A 145 10.83 26.92 46.00
CA GLN A 145 11.93 27.89 45.99
C GLN A 145 11.51 29.32 46.32
N GLY A 146 10.23 29.66 46.16
CA GLY A 146 9.65 30.95 46.55
C GLY A 146 9.24 31.05 48.03
N ARG A 147 9.43 29.98 48.81
CA ARG A 147 9.13 29.88 50.24
C ARG A 147 10.42 29.81 51.05
#